data_AF-A0A554V4Z9-F1
#
_entry.id   AF-A0A554V4Z9-F1
#
_cell.length_a   1.000
_cell.length_b   1.000
_cell.length_c   1.000
_cell.angle_alpha   90.00
_cell.angle_beta   90.00
_cell.angle_gamma   90.00
#
_symmetry.space_group_name_H-M   'P 1'
#
loop_
_entity.id
_entity.type
_entity.pdbx_description
1 polymer ?
#
loop_
_entity_poly.entity_id
_entity_poly.type
_entity_poly.pdbx_seq_one_letter_code
_entity_poly.pdbx_strand_id
1 'polypeptide(L)'
;MGETRPLPAEVEAVVQRWDPEGLDGLQRAWVRNPATLAVHIAGPGGVGKTELEHELRLLAPELDWATSPVEAAVFVLLVDAAAPIGRDTLRAAENIRGPVLYAMNKIDAHRDWRAVAARNLEILRTQVDPDARLWPVSARLARTARQLANTHSDRVLAHSGIRELLDAIAQELREQTGETRDSRLQVAEEALIARTRERIRAAMAAAQRDEETQALRAERAAVLAGRDGARADAIAGLRAQLQLARGELTHDIGNRVRAAHTASRAEIARANRRALRAYPRRLQETITELTTTVEEAAVRRLQQVAALDEIAADLRLPEPVEALALDAPQPRHRGIEDRVMVAFGASAGVGVSRLVVSPLSMIPALDIATIPVSLALGGFAAWWLARSRAQLADRAHVQQWAADTLVTAKADLEHRVQALVVETEAQLTARLREITARNSERIDARLAALDGRLREIAAKRAGRLAVCERDLQILTEPIAALARQKG
;
A
#
# COMPACT_ATOMS: atom_id res chain seq x y z
N MET A 1 40.09 -58.51 -13.77
CA MET A 1 38.90 -58.37 -12.91
C MET A 1 38.59 -56.90 -12.85
N GLY A 2 37.44 -56.50 -13.41
CA GLY A 2 37.12 -55.09 -13.65
C GLY A 2 36.96 -54.32 -12.34
N GLU A 3 37.75 -53.27 -12.18
CA GLU A 3 37.60 -52.27 -11.12
C GLU A 3 36.23 -51.60 -11.26
N THR A 4 35.28 -52.02 -10.43
CA THR A 4 33.99 -51.36 -10.29
C THR A 4 34.22 -49.98 -9.67
N ARG A 5 33.81 -48.95 -10.42
CA ARG A 5 33.74 -47.54 -10.04
C ARG A 5 33.09 -47.40 -8.64
N PRO A 6 33.60 -46.53 -7.74
CA PRO A 6 33.13 -46.45 -6.35
C PRO A 6 31.63 -46.11 -6.28
N LEU A 7 31.16 -45.16 -7.09
CA LEU A 7 29.75 -44.80 -7.15
C LEU A 7 29.11 -45.21 -8.49
N PRO A 8 27.81 -45.56 -8.49
CA PRO A 8 27.03 -45.59 -9.73
C PRO A 8 27.12 -44.24 -10.46
N ALA A 9 27.20 -44.27 -11.78
CA ALA A 9 27.46 -43.07 -12.60
C ALA A 9 26.47 -41.93 -12.35
N GLU A 10 25.19 -42.24 -12.07
CA GLU A 10 24.15 -41.25 -11.78
C GLU A 10 24.36 -40.57 -10.42
N VAL A 11 24.75 -41.34 -9.39
CA VAL A 11 25.07 -40.82 -8.05
C VAL A 11 26.31 -39.93 -8.12
N GLU A 12 27.34 -40.40 -8.82
CA GLU A 12 28.57 -39.64 -9.01
C GLU A 12 28.31 -38.30 -9.69
N ALA A 13 27.44 -38.25 -10.71
CA ALA A 13 27.08 -37.01 -11.39
C ALA A 13 26.35 -36.01 -10.47
N VAL A 14 25.52 -36.50 -9.54
CA VAL A 14 24.88 -35.64 -8.54
C VAL A 14 25.90 -35.15 -7.51
N VAL A 15 26.73 -36.04 -6.98
CA VAL A 15 27.77 -35.66 -6.00
C VAL A 15 28.76 -34.67 -6.62
N GLN A 16 29.23 -34.89 -7.86
CA GLN A 16 30.12 -33.96 -8.55
C GLN A 16 29.55 -32.53 -8.66
N ARG A 17 28.22 -32.41 -8.80
CA ARG A 17 27.53 -31.11 -8.89
C ARG A 17 27.44 -30.40 -7.54
N TRP A 18 27.25 -31.15 -6.46
CA TRP A 18 26.89 -30.60 -5.15
C TRP A 18 28.04 -30.61 -4.13
N ASP A 19 28.99 -31.54 -4.29
CA ASP A 19 30.13 -31.81 -3.42
C ASP A 19 31.32 -32.44 -4.20
N PRO A 20 31.96 -31.69 -5.13
CA PRO A 20 33.07 -32.18 -5.92
C PRO A 20 34.30 -32.53 -5.07
N GLU A 21 34.59 -31.75 -4.02
CA GLU A 21 35.71 -32.01 -3.12
C GLU A 21 35.55 -33.33 -2.35
N GLY A 22 34.31 -33.66 -1.96
CA GLY A 22 33.97 -34.93 -1.37
C GLY A 22 34.16 -36.10 -2.32
N LEU A 23 33.81 -35.93 -3.60
CA LEU A 23 34.02 -36.95 -4.62
C LEU A 23 35.51 -37.19 -4.88
N ASP A 24 36.29 -36.12 -5.04
CA ASP A 24 37.74 -36.23 -5.23
C ASP A 24 38.40 -36.94 -4.03
N GLY A 25 37.92 -36.66 -2.81
CA GLY A 25 38.34 -37.36 -1.61
C GLY A 25 38.02 -38.85 -1.65
N LEU A 26 36.82 -39.23 -2.10
CA LEU A 26 36.44 -40.64 -2.27
C LEU A 26 37.32 -41.35 -3.29
N GLN A 27 37.58 -40.72 -4.43
CA GLN A 27 38.44 -41.26 -5.48
C GLN A 27 39.88 -41.46 -4.98
N ARG A 28 40.42 -40.51 -4.20
CA ARG A 28 41.73 -40.65 -3.56
C ARG A 28 41.74 -41.78 -2.53
N ALA A 29 40.69 -41.91 -1.70
CA ALA A 29 40.55 -43.00 -0.76
C ALA A 29 40.49 -44.37 -1.46
N TRP A 30 39.84 -44.42 -2.63
CA TRP A 30 39.75 -45.63 -3.44
C TRP A 30 41.11 -46.01 -4.05
N VAL A 31 41.91 -45.09 -4.58
CA VAL A 31 43.23 -45.42 -5.17
C VAL A 31 44.31 -45.67 -4.10
N ARG A 32 44.12 -45.19 -2.85
CA ARG A 32 45.08 -45.32 -1.76
C ARG A 32 45.34 -46.79 -1.39
N ASN A 33 46.59 -47.08 -0.98
CA ASN A 33 47.00 -48.42 -0.56
C ASN A 33 46.14 -48.89 0.64
N PRO A 34 45.50 -50.09 0.58
CA PRO A 34 44.65 -50.61 1.66
C PRO A 34 45.31 -50.65 3.04
N ALA A 35 46.64 -50.82 3.08
CA ALA A 35 47.43 -50.91 4.29
C ALA A 35 47.76 -49.53 4.91
N THR A 36 47.56 -48.44 4.17
CA THR A 36 47.82 -47.08 4.66
C THR A 36 46.55 -46.46 5.24
N LEU A 37 46.53 -46.24 6.56
CA LEU A 37 45.45 -45.59 7.28
C LEU A 37 45.79 -44.12 7.48
N ALA A 38 44.88 -43.22 7.09
CA ALA A 38 45.11 -41.77 7.15
C ALA A 38 44.29 -41.09 8.25
N VAL A 39 44.84 -40.02 8.80
CA VAL A 39 44.23 -39.22 9.88
C VAL A 39 43.70 -37.90 9.31
N HIS A 40 42.46 -37.54 9.64
CA HIS A 40 41.89 -36.24 9.27
C HIS A 40 41.63 -35.38 10.49
N ILE A 41 42.14 -34.15 10.49
CA ILE A 41 41.85 -33.18 11.54
C ILE A 41 40.64 -32.34 11.11
N ALA A 42 39.54 -32.45 11.85
CA ALA A 42 38.35 -31.63 11.69
C ALA A 42 38.30 -30.54 12.77
N GLY A 43 37.56 -29.45 12.55
CA GLY A 43 37.36 -28.42 13.56
C GLY A 43 36.87 -27.10 12.96
N PRO A 44 36.21 -26.24 13.78
CA PRO A 44 35.74 -24.94 13.30
C PRO A 44 36.92 -24.00 13.00
N GLY A 45 36.66 -22.94 12.24
CA GLY A 45 37.67 -21.92 11.94
C GLY A 45 38.24 -21.29 13.22
N GLY A 46 39.55 -21.02 13.23
CA GLY A 46 40.21 -20.30 14.33
C GLY A 46 40.70 -21.15 15.50
N VAL A 47 40.43 -22.47 15.55
CA VAL A 47 40.91 -23.37 16.63
C VAL A 47 42.39 -23.76 16.52
N GLY A 48 43.10 -23.26 15.51
CA GLY A 48 44.52 -23.57 15.28
C GLY A 48 44.77 -24.93 14.62
N LYS A 49 43.83 -25.44 13.81
CA LYS A 49 43.96 -26.70 13.04
C LYS A 49 45.27 -26.76 12.27
N THR A 50 45.59 -25.74 11.47
CA THR A 50 46.79 -25.72 10.62
C THR A 50 48.08 -25.77 11.44
N GLU A 51 48.13 -25.09 12.57
CA GLU A 51 49.32 -25.11 13.44
C GLU A 51 49.48 -26.48 14.11
N LEU A 52 48.39 -27.08 14.60
CA LEU A 52 48.43 -28.42 15.20
C LEU A 52 48.83 -29.47 14.16
N GLU A 53 48.20 -29.45 12.98
CA GLU A 53 48.50 -30.36 11.89
C GLU A 53 49.97 -30.29 11.46
N HIS A 54 50.54 -29.09 11.42
CA HIS A 54 51.96 -28.89 11.10
C HIS A 54 52.88 -29.57 12.14
N GLU A 55 52.64 -29.34 13.43
CA GLU A 55 53.50 -29.92 14.48
C GLU A 55 53.31 -31.44 14.60
N LEU A 56 52.10 -31.97 14.41
CA LEU A 56 51.85 -33.42 14.35
C LEU A 56 52.61 -34.09 13.19
N ARG A 57 52.57 -33.48 11.99
CA ARG A 57 53.29 -33.99 10.81
C ARG A 57 54.81 -34.01 11.00
N LEU A 58 55.37 -33.03 11.73
CA LEU A 58 56.80 -32.98 12.02
C LEU A 58 57.23 -34.07 13.02
N LEU A 59 56.38 -34.36 14.00
CA LEU A 59 56.69 -35.29 15.08
C LEU A 59 56.38 -36.75 14.72
N ALA A 60 55.47 -36.98 13.77
CA ALA A 60 55.09 -38.30 13.28
C ALA A 60 55.07 -38.33 11.74
N PRO A 61 56.25 -38.21 11.08
CA PRO A 61 56.35 -38.23 9.62
C PRO A 61 55.93 -39.56 8.98
N GLU A 62 55.88 -40.63 9.77
CA GLU A 62 55.40 -41.96 9.37
C GLU A 62 53.87 -42.07 9.27
N LEU A 63 53.12 -41.13 9.86
CA LEU A 63 51.67 -41.11 9.78
C LEU A 63 51.19 -40.48 8.48
N ASP A 64 50.18 -41.10 7.89
CA ASP A 64 49.48 -40.57 6.72
C ASP A 64 48.41 -39.56 7.14
N TRP A 65 48.34 -38.43 6.42
CA TRP A 65 47.39 -37.36 6.70
C TRP A 65 46.39 -37.20 5.55
N ALA A 66 45.11 -37.29 5.88
CA ALA A 66 44.00 -37.21 4.93
C ALA A 66 43.65 -35.76 4.62
N THR A 67 43.57 -35.44 3.32
CA THR A 67 43.22 -34.08 2.85
C THR A 67 41.72 -33.83 2.86
N SER A 68 40.91 -34.90 2.82
CA SER A 68 39.45 -34.87 2.88
C SER A 68 38.94 -35.78 4.00
N PRO A 69 37.80 -35.46 4.64
CA PRO A 69 37.14 -36.34 5.59
C PRO A 69 36.88 -37.76 5.05
N VAL A 70 36.68 -37.88 3.74
CA VAL A 70 36.34 -39.13 3.05
C VAL A 70 37.54 -40.09 2.96
N GLU A 71 38.76 -39.58 3.11
CA GLU A 71 40.00 -40.37 3.11
C GLU A 71 40.39 -40.88 4.50
N ALA A 72 39.70 -40.43 5.56
CA ALA A 72 40.12 -40.62 6.92
C ALA A 72 39.73 -42.02 7.44
N ALA A 73 40.68 -42.69 8.08
CA ALA A 73 40.41 -43.84 8.94
C ALA A 73 40.18 -43.41 10.39
N VAL A 74 40.83 -42.33 10.82
CA VAL A 74 40.68 -41.75 12.16
C VAL A 74 40.46 -40.26 12.05
N PHE A 75 39.49 -39.75 12.80
CA PHE A 75 39.20 -38.32 12.88
C PHE A 75 39.75 -37.73 14.17
N VAL A 76 40.37 -36.56 14.07
CA VAL A 76 40.72 -35.73 15.23
C VAL A 76 39.84 -34.49 15.17
N LEU A 77 38.82 -34.41 16.02
CA LEU A 77 37.97 -33.23 16.12
C LEU A 77 38.58 -32.23 17.10
N LEU A 78 39.06 -31.11 16.56
CA LEU A 78 39.72 -30.05 17.30
C LEU A 78 38.74 -29.00 17.79
N VAL A 79 38.77 -28.71 19.09
CA VAL A 79 38.01 -27.64 19.75
C VAL A 79 38.96 -26.64 20.41
N ASP A 80 38.47 -25.44 20.70
CA ASP A 80 39.24 -24.39 21.37
C ASP A 80 39.13 -24.50 22.90
N ALA A 81 40.22 -24.24 23.62
CA ALA A 81 40.21 -24.04 25.07
C ALA A 81 39.53 -22.73 25.50
N ALA A 82 39.29 -21.80 24.57
CA ALA A 82 38.70 -20.49 24.87
C ALA A 82 37.23 -20.54 25.31
N ALA A 83 36.44 -21.52 24.83
CA ALA A 83 35.00 -21.56 25.06
C ALA A 83 34.43 -22.97 24.94
N PRO A 84 33.27 -23.25 25.58
CA PRO A 84 32.56 -24.51 25.41
C PRO A 84 32.15 -24.77 23.95
N ILE A 85 32.01 -26.05 23.61
CA ILE A 85 31.70 -26.51 22.26
C ILE A 85 30.34 -25.94 21.79
N GLY A 86 30.33 -25.36 20.58
CA GLY A 86 29.14 -24.78 19.98
C GLY A 86 28.27 -25.81 19.24
N ARG A 87 27.02 -25.44 18.95
CA ARG A 87 26.06 -26.30 18.22
C ARG A 87 26.58 -26.80 16.87
N ASP A 88 27.30 -25.95 16.14
CA ASP A 88 27.79 -26.31 14.80
C ASP A 88 28.91 -27.36 14.88
N THR A 89 29.79 -27.25 15.87
CA THR A 89 30.86 -28.25 16.10
C THR A 89 30.30 -29.56 16.64
N LEU A 90 29.25 -29.53 17.46
CA LEU A 90 28.53 -30.73 17.89
C LEU A 90 27.89 -31.47 16.72
N ARG A 91 27.16 -30.74 15.86
CA ARG A 91 26.60 -31.33 14.63
C ARG A 91 27.68 -31.92 13.73
N ALA A 92 28.83 -31.25 13.63
CA ALA A 92 29.96 -31.79 12.88
C ALA A 92 30.46 -33.10 13.50
N ALA A 93 30.52 -33.20 14.82
CA ALA A 93 30.89 -34.43 15.54
C ALA A 93 29.89 -35.57 15.28
N GLU A 94 28.58 -35.30 15.39
CA GLU A 94 27.49 -36.25 15.13
C GLU A 94 27.51 -36.79 13.70
N ASN A 95 28.00 -35.99 12.74
CA ASN A 95 28.05 -36.33 11.33
C ASN A 95 29.31 -37.10 10.92
N ILE A 96 30.31 -37.24 11.79
CA ILE A 96 31.50 -38.04 11.51
C ILE A 96 31.14 -39.51 11.64
N ARG A 97 31.47 -40.30 10.61
CA ARG A 97 31.25 -41.74 10.55
C ARG A 97 32.62 -42.43 10.67
N GLY A 98 32.94 -42.92 11.86
CA GLY A 98 34.24 -43.54 12.18
C GLY A 98 34.74 -43.14 13.57
N PRO A 99 35.90 -43.64 14.00
CA PRO A 99 36.48 -43.30 15.29
C PRO A 99 36.90 -41.83 15.35
N VAL A 100 36.52 -41.16 16.45
CA VAL A 100 36.78 -39.73 16.67
C VAL A 100 37.55 -39.51 17.95
N LEU A 101 38.73 -38.89 17.84
CA LEU A 101 39.51 -38.40 18.95
C LEU A 101 39.25 -36.90 19.12
N TYR A 102 38.82 -36.47 20.32
CA TYR A 102 38.55 -35.07 20.58
C TYR A 102 39.79 -34.38 21.16
N ALA A 103 40.35 -33.40 20.47
CA ALA A 103 41.49 -32.63 20.97
C ALA A 103 41.07 -31.19 21.31
N MET A 104 41.61 -30.62 22.39
CA MET A 104 41.37 -29.23 22.80
C MET A 104 42.66 -28.42 22.68
N ASN A 105 42.73 -27.51 21.71
CA ASN A 105 43.93 -26.71 21.47
C ASN A 105 43.99 -25.46 22.35
N LYS A 106 45.17 -24.81 22.38
CA LYS A 106 45.43 -23.51 23.02
C LYS A 106 45.35 -23.51 24.55
N ILE A 107 45.65 -24.65 25.17
CA ILE A 107 45.71 -24.73 26.65
C ILE A 107 46.77 -23.79 27.26
N ASP A 108 47.72 -23.31 26.47
CA ASP A 108 48.74 -22.33 26.84
C ASP A 108 48.20 -20.90 26.98
N ALA A 109 47.11 -20.58 26.27
CA ALA A 109 46.57 -19.23 26.21
C ALA A 109 45.46 -18.98 27.25
N HIS A 110 44.82 -20.03 27.76
CA HIS A 110 43.61 -19.94 28.58
C HIS A 110 43.79 -20.59 29.95
N ARG A 111 43.91 -19.81 31.03
CA ARG A 111 44.16 -20.36 32.38
C ARG A 111 43.07 -21.32 32.87
N ASP A 112 41.82 -21.05 32.52
CA ASP A 112 40.64 -21.82 32.95
C ASP A 112 40.28 -22.97 31.99
N TRP A 113 41.19 -23.36 31.10
CA TRP A 113 40.93 -24.40 30.09
C TRP A 113 40.42 -25.72 30.70
N ARG A 114 40.81 -26.06 31.94
CA ARG A 114 40.36 -27.29 32.62
C ARG A 114 38.86 -27.29 32.90
N ALA A 115 38.28 -26.13 33.24
CA ALA A 115 36.84 -26.00 33.44
C ALA A 115 36.09 -26.14 32.11
N VAL A 116 36.63 -25.53 31.03
CA VAL A 116 36.09 -25.67 29.67
C VAL A 116 36.19 -27.13 29.19
N ALA A 117 37.31 -27.80 29.44
CA ALA A 117 37.52 -29.20 29.12
C ALA A 117 36.50 -30.11 29.80
N ALA A 118 36.27 -29.92 31.11
CA ALA A 118 35.25 -30.68 31.85
C ALA A 118 33.84 -30.47 31.26
N ARG A 119 33.49 -29.21 30.92
CA ARG A 119 32.20 -28.90 30.30
C ARG A 119 32.06 -29.51 28.91
N ASN A 120 33.09 -29.44 28.08
CA ASN A 120 33.06 -30.04 26.75
C ASN A 120 32.93 -31.55 26.81
N LEU A 121 33.63 -32.19 27.74
CA LEU A 121 33.53 -33.63 27.95
C LEU A 121 32.13 -34.06 28.39
N GLU A 122 31.49 -33.31 29.30
CA GLU A 122 30.10 -33.54 29.70
C GLU A 122 29.14 -33.47 28.51
N ILE A 123 29.29 -32.43 27.67
CA ILE A 123 28.45 -32.24 26.48
C ILE A 123 28.65 -33.38 25.47
N LEU A 124 29.91 -33.72 25.16
CA LEU A 124 30.25 -34.79 24.22
C LEU A 124 29.70 -36.15 24.69
N ARG A 125 29.88 -36.48 25.97
CA ARG A 125 29.36 -37.73 26.56
C ARG A 125 27.85 -37.84 26.58
N THR A 126 27.18 -36.70 26.72
CA THR A 126 25.72 -36.66 26.78
C THR A 126 25.09 -36.72 25.39
N GLN A 127 25.72 -36.09 24.39
CA GLN A 127 25.08 -35.85 23.09
C GLN A 127 25.67 -36.65 21.93
N VAL A 128 26.94 -37.07 21.99
CA VAL A 128 27.67 -37.63 20.85
C VAL A 128 28.20 -39.04 21.14
N ASP A 129 29.05 -39.17 22.16
CA ASP A 129 29.78 -40.40 22.46
C ASP A 129 29.97 -40.56 23.98
N PRO A 130 29.24 -41.48 24.63
CA PRO A 130 29.33 -41.73 26.08
C PRO A 130 30.74 -42.00 26.60
N ASP A 131 31.62 -42.56 25.76
CA ASP A 131 32.99 -42.91 26.11
C ASP A 131 34.01 -41.83 25.71
N ALA A 132 33.53 -40.68 25.22
CA ALA A 132 34.37 -39.59 24.74
C ALA A 132 35.48 -39.24 25.73
N ARG A 133 36.67 -39.01 25.19
CA ARG A 133 37.85 -38.50 25.88
C ARG A 133 38.33 -37.24 25.18
N LEU A 134 38.87 -36.30 25.95
CA LEU A 134 39.34 -35.02 25.45
C LEU A 134 40.83 -34.84 25.76
N TRP A 135 41.66 -34.76 24.73
CA TRP A 135 43.10 -34.56 24.84
C TRP A 135 43.45 -33.07 24.85
N PRO A 136 43.96 -32.51 25.96
CA PRO A 136 44.40 -31.13 26.01
C PRO A 136 45.73 -30.97 25.28
N VAL A 137 45.78 -30.08 24.29
CA VAL A 137 46.97 -29.84 23.46
C VAL A 137 47.30 -28.36 23.28
N SER A 138 48.55 -28.06 22.98
CA SER A 138 49.00 -26.75 22.54
C SER A 138 50.01 -26.87 21.39
N ALA A 139 49.55 -26.54 20.18
CA ALA A 139 50.43 -26.40 19.02
C ALA A 139 51.53 -25.35 19.25
N ARG A 140 51.22 -24.28 20.00
CA ARG A 140 52.19 -23.22 20.31
C ARG A 140 53.31 -23.71 21.23
N LEU A 141 53.00 -24.49 22.27
CA LEU A 141 54.02 -25.05 23.15
C LEU A 141 54.90 -26.05 22.41
N ALA A 142 54.34 -26.89 21.55
CA ALA A 142 55.15 -27.81 20.73
C ALA A 142 56.09 -27.08 19.77
N ARG A 143 55.59 -26.05 19.06
CA ARG A 143 56.42 -25.18 18.23
C ARG A 143 57.54 -24.52 19.04
N THR A 144 57.22 -24.04 20.24
CA THR A 144 58.19 -23.42 21.14
C THR A 144 59.26 -24.42 21.58
N ALA A 145 58.85 -25.63 21.97
CA ALA A 145 59.77 -26.70 22.34
C ALA A 145 60.76 -27.01 21.21
N ARG A 146 60.28 -27.13 19.97
CA ARG A 146 61.12 -27.36 18.78
C ARG A 146 62.14 -26.25 18.53
N GLN A 147 61.80 -25.00 18.85
CA GLN A 147 62.70 -23.85 18.70
C GLN A 147 63.75 -23.76 19.82
N LEU A 148 63.54 -24.45 20.94
CA LEU A 148 64.49 -24.53 22.04
C LEU A 148 65.52 -25.65 21.77
N ALA A 149 66.80 -25.31 21.67
CA ALA A 149 67.90 -26.26 21.47
C ALA A 149 68.58 -26.66 22.79
N ASN A 150 67.80 -26.97 23.84
CA ASN A 150 68.33 -27.33 25.15
C ASN A 150 67.44 -28.36 25.88
N THR A 151 67.87 -28.82 27.05
CA THR A 151 67.15 -29.79 27.90
C THR A 151 65.76 -29.33 28.36
N HIS A 152 65.41 -28.05 28.20
CA HIS A 152 64.05 -27.57 28.49
C HIS A 152 63.07 -27.88 27.36
N SER A 153 63.56 -28.19 26.15
CA SER A 153 62.74 -28.56 24.98
C SER A 153 61.83 -29.75 25.29
N ASP A 154 62.37 -30.86 25.81
CA ASP A 154 61.59 -32.05 26.14
C ASP A 154 60.51 -31.78 27.19
N ARG A 155 60.82 -30.94 28.19
CA ARG A 155 59.84 -30.55 29.20
C ARG A 155 58.71 -29.72 28.58
N VAL A 156 59.02 -28.72 27.75
CA VAL A 156 58.00 -27.89 27.10
C VAL A 156 57.14 -28.74 26.15
N LEU A 157 57.74 -29.69 25.44
CA LEU A 157 57.02 -30.60 24.56
C LEU A 157 56.08 -31.53 25.36
N ALA A 158 56.51 -32.06 26.50
CA ALA A 158 55.64 -32.84 27.37
C ALA A 158 54.44 -32.03 27.89
N HIS A 159 54.63 -30.75 28.22
CA HIS A 159 53.52 -29.87 28.61
C HIS A 159 52.59 -29.50 27.45
N SER A 160 52.97 -29.76 26.20
CA SER A 160 52.13 -29.47 25.04
C SER A 160 51.00 -30.47 24.81
N GLY A 161 51.07 -31.68 25.40
CA GLY A 161 50.08 -32.74 25.20
C GLY A 161 50.09 -33.40 23.81
N ILE A 162 50.97 -32.98 22.90
CA ILE A 162 50.98 -33.47 21.52
C ILE A 162 51.41 -34.95 21.43
N ARG A 163 52.36 -35.39 22.27
CA ARG A 163 52.82 -36.79 22.25
C ARG A 163 51.70 -37.73 22.70
N GLU A 164 50.96 -37.33 23.73
CA GLU A 164 49.82 -38.07 24.24
C GLU A 164 48.68 -38.17 23.21
N LEU A 165 48.47 -37.11 22.41
CA LEU A 165 47.53 -37.15 21.28
C LEU A 165 48.04 -38.08 20.16
N LEU A 166 49.34 -38.04 19.82
CA LEU A 166 49.94 -38.92 18.82
C LEU A 166 49.86 -40.40 19.23
N ASP A 167 50.11 -40.70 20.50
CA ASP A 167 49.98 -42.06 21.04
C ASP A 167 48.54 -42.57 20.93
N ALA A 168 47.56 -41.71 21.20
CA ALA A 168 46.15 -42.03 21.03
C ALA A 168 45.77 -42.25 19.56
N ILE A 169 46.25 -41.39 18.65
CA ILE A 169 46.07 -41.56 17.19
C ILE A 169 46.67 -42.89 16.73
N ALA A 170 47.91 -43.19 17.14
CA ALA A 170 48.60 -44.42 16.75
C ALA A 170 47.94 -45.67 17.34
N GLN A 171 47.34 -45.57 18.54
CA GLN A 171 46.52 -46.63 19.11
C GLN A 171 45.27 -46.87 18.27
N GLU A 172 44.52 -45.81 17.97
CA GLU A 172 43.29 -45.92 17.19
C GLU A 172 43.57 -46.52 15.81
N LEU A 173 44.62 -46.07 15.11
CA LEU A 173 45.01 -46.65 13.82
C LEU A 173 45.33 -48.15 13.91
N ARG A 174 45.95 -48.62 14.99
CA ARG A 174 46.21 -50.06 15.19
C ARG A 174 44.91 -50.85 15.35
N GLU A 175 43.93 -50.28 16.05
CA GLU A 175 42.60 -50.89 16.22
C GLU A 175 41.85 -50.94 14.89
N GLN A 176 41.97 -49.91 14.06
CA GLN A 176 41.37 -49.83 12.72
C GLN A 176 42.06 -50.71 11.65
N THR A 177 43.25 -51.27 11.94
CA THR A 177 43.98 -52.14 10.99
C THR A 177 43.22 -53.44 10.69
N GLY A 178 42.30 -53.85 11.58
CA GLY A 178 41.43 -55.01 11.38
C GLY A 178 40.25 -54.76 10.44
N GLU A 179 39.90 -53.51 10.15
CA GLU A 179 38.79 -53.18 9.23
C GLU A 179 39.18 -53.36 7.77
N THR A 180 38.33 -54.07 7.02
CA THR A 180 38.52 -54.23 5.57
C THR A 180 38.40 -52.87 4.86
N ARG A 181 39.21 -52.68 3.82
CA ARG A 181 39.15 -51.49 2.96
C ARG A 181 37.73 -51.25 2.43
N ASP A 182 37.02 -52.31 2.06
CA ASP A 182 35.66 -52.22 1.53
C ASP A 182 34.66 -51.66 2.56
N SER A 183 34.80 -52.03 3.85
CA SER A 183 33.97 -51.48 4.92
C SER A 183 34.20 -49.97 5.08
N ARG A 184 35.47 -49.55 5.10
CA ARG A 184 35.84 -48.13 5.23
C ARG A 184 35.35 -47.29 4.05
N LEU A 185 35.51 -47.80 2.83
CA LEU A 185 34.99 -47.13 1.63
C LEU A 185 33.46 -47.03 1.63
N GLN A 186 32.76 -48.08 2.09
CA GLN A 186 31.30 -48.03 2.23
C GLN A 186 30.86 -46.94 3.23
N VAL A 187 31.52 -46.83 4.39
CA VAL A 187 31.23 -45.80 5.38
C VAL A 187 31.48 -44.39 4.82
N ALA A 188 32.58 -44.22 4.08
CA ALA A 188 32.95 -42.97 3.43
C ALA A 188 31.95 -42.56 2.33
N GLU A 189 31.47 -43.52 1.54
CA GLU A 189 30.39 -43.33 0.55
C GLU A 189 29.08 -42.89 1.19
N GLU A 190 28.64 -43.59 2.24
CA GLU A 190 27.41 -43.26 2.96
C GLU A 190 27.48 -41.85 3.56
N ALA A 191 28.62 -41.47 4.13
CA ALA A 191 28.86 -40.13 4.68
C ALA A 191 28.82 -39.04 3.59
N LEU A 192 29.46 -39.29 2.44
CA LEU A 192 29.45 -38.38 1.28
C LEU A 192 28.03 -38.17 0.74
N ILE A 193 27.27 -39.26 0.57
CA ILE A 193 25.88 -39.20 0.11
C ILE A 193 25.01 -38.44 1.13
N ALA A 194 25.16 -38.73 2.42
CA ALA A 194 24.38 -38.06 3.48
C ALA A 194 24.61 -36.54 3.49
N ARG A 195 25.88 -36.12 3.45
CA ARG A 195 26.27 -34.70 3.39
C ARG A 195 25.74 -34.02 2.13
N THR A 196 25.82 -34.69 0.97
CA THR A 196 25.28 -34.18 -0.30
C THR A 196 23.77 -33.95 -0.20
N ARG A 197 23.02 -34.89 0.41
CA ARG A 197 21.58 -34.74 0.65
C ARG A 197 21.24 -33.55 1.55
N GLU A 198 22.03 -33.31 2.60
CA GLU A 198 21.85 -32.14 3.46
C GLU A 198 22.05 -30.83 2.70
N ARG A 199 23.09 -30.74 1.85
CA ARG A 199 23.33 -29.56 1.00
C ARG A 199 22.16 -29.30 0.06
N ILE A 200 21.61 -30.34 -0.58
CA ILE A 200 20.44 -30.19 -1.46
C ILE A 200 19.22 -29.70 -0.66
N ARG A 201 18.93 -30.29 0.51
CA ARG A 201 17.81 -29.85 1.36
C ARG A 201 17.97 -28.39 1.81
N ALA A 202 19.18 -27.98 2.17
CA ALA A 202 19.48 -26.61 2.53
C ALA A 202 19.24 -25.65 1.36
N ALA A 203 19.65 -26.03 0.15
CA ALA A 203 19.39 -25.25 -1.06
C ALA A 203 17.88 -25.14 -1.38
N MET A 204 17.11 -26.21 -1.19
CA MET A 204 15.64 -26.17 -1.33
C MET A 204 15.00 -25.22 -0.31
N ALA A 205 15.43 -25.28 0.97
CA ALA A 205 14.92 -24.39 2.01
C ALA A 205 15.27 -22.92 1.74
N ALA A 206 16.47 -22.65 1.23
CA ALA A 206 16.89 -21.30 0.82
C ALA A 206 16.05 -20.78 -0.35
N ALA A 207 15.79 -21.61 -1.37
CA ALA A 207 14.91 -21.27 -2.49
C ALA A 207 13.45 -21.02 -2.07
N GLN A 208 13.05 -21.45 -0.87
CA GLN A 208 11.70 -21.22 -0.36
C GLN A 208 11.51 -19.84 0.28
N ARG A 209 12.56 -19.28 0.88
CA ARG A 209 12.55 -17.95 1.50
C ARG A 209 12.71 -16.91 0.39
N ASP A 210 11.69 -16.10 0.17
CA ASP A 210 11.60 -15.26 -1.02
C ASP A 210 11.06 -13.87 -0.70
N GLU A 211 11.98 -13.02 -0.22
CA GLU A 211 11.74 -11.61 0.07
C GLU A 211 11.44 -10.81 -1.20
N GLU A 212 12.05 -11.18 -2.33
CA GLU A 212 11.84 -10.53 -3.62
C GLU A 212 10.40 -10.71 -4.12
N THR A 213 9.87 -11.94 -4.07
CA THR A 213 8.48 -12.20 -4.42
C THR A 213 7.50 -11.51 -3.45
N GLN A 214 7.83 -11.40 -2.16
CA GLN A 214 7.01 -10.65 -1.21
C GLN A 214 6.98 -9.14 -1.54
N ALA A 215 8.13 -8.55 -1.85
CA ALA A 215 8.24 -7.15 -2.26
C ALA A 215 7.41 -6.87 -3.54
N LEU A 216 7.51 -7.75 -4.55
CA LEU A 216 6.71 -7.63 -5.79
C LEU A 216 5.20 -7.76 -5.54
N ARG A 217 4.78 -8.65 -4.61
CA ARG A 217 3.36 -8.76 -4.22
C ARG A 217 2.88 -7.52 -3.48
N ALA A 218 3.69 -6.95 -2.61
CA ALA A 218 3.38 -5.70 -1.92
C ALA A 218 3.26 -4.53 -2.91
N GLU A 219 4.18 -4.41 -3.86
CA GLU A 219 4.11 -3.41 -4.93
C GLU A 219 2.83 -3.57 -5.76
N ARG A 220 2.51 -4.81 -6.16
CA ARG A 220 1.27 -5.12 -6.90
C ARG A 220 0.03 -4.70 -6.11
N ALA A 221 -0.03 -5.00 -4.82
CA ALA A 221 -1.15 -4.62 -3.96
C ALA A 221 -1.29 -3.10 -3.83
N ALA A 222 -0.16 -2.37 -3.71
CA ALA A 222 -0.16 -0.91 -3.64
C ALA A 222 -0.67 -0.28 -4.95
N VAL A 223 -0.25 -0.81 -6.11
CA VAL A 223 -0.72 -0.34 -7.42
C VAL A 223 -2.22 -0.57 -7.60
N LEU A 224 -2.73 -1.75 -7.20
CA LEU A 224 -4.16 -2.08 -7.22
C LEU A 224 -4.99 -1.15 -6.31
N ALA A 225 -4.54 -0.95 -5.07
CA ALA A 225 -5.22 -0.08 -4.12
C ALA A 225 -5.28 1.38 -4.62
N GLY A 226 -4.17 1.88 -5.21
CA GLY A 226 -4.13 3.22 -5.79
C GLY A 226 -5.07 3.40 -6.98
N ARG A 227 -5.31 2.36 -7.79
CA ARG A 227 -6.20 2.42 -8.97
C ARG A 227 -7.65 2.67 -8.57
N ASP A 228 -8.16 1.86 -7.65
CA ASP A 228 -9.57 1.85 -7.34
C ASP A 228 -9.95 3.03 -6.42
N GLY A 229 -9.06 3.41 -5.48
CA GLY A 229 -9.25 4.56 -4.60
C GLY A 229 -9.24 5.89 -5.36
N ALA A 230 -8.20 6.16 -6.16
CA ALA A 230 -8.06 7.44 -6.85
C ALA A 230 -9.22 7.75 -7.81
N ARG A 231 -9.79 6.72 -8.46
CA ARG A 231 -10.95 6.90 -9.36
C ARG A 231 -12.22 7.28 -8.59
N ALA A 232 -12.51 6.57 -7.51
CA ALA A 232 -13.71 6.82 -6.72
C ALA A 232 -13.63 8.21 -6.05
N ASP A 233 -12.46 8.56 -5.54
CA ASP A 233 -12.19 9.83 -4.87
C ASP A 233 -12.32 11.01 -5.83
N ALA A 234 -11.81 10.91 -7.06
CA ALA A 234 -11.94 11.95 -8.08
C ALA A 234 -13.40 12.23 -8.46
N ILE A 235 -14.20 11.19 -8.69
CA ILE A 235 -15.64 11.35 -9.03
C ILE A 235 -16.41 11.94 -7.85
N ALA A 236 -16.13 11.49 -6.63
CA ALA A 236 -16.76 12.01 -5.43
C ALA A 236 -16.40 13.49 -5.20
N GLY A 237 -15.13 13.86 -5.39
CA GLY A 237 -14.64 15.24 -5.30
C GLY A 237 -15.33 16.17 -6.29
N LEU A 238 -15.39 15.77 -7.57
CA LEU A 238 -16.07 16.54 -8.62
C LEU A 238 -17.55 16.80 -8.27
N ARG A 239 -18.28 15.75 -7.87
CA ARG A 239 -19.69 15.89 -7.46
C ARG A 239 -19.86 16.81 -6.27
N ALA A 240 -19.00 16.70 -5.27
CA ALA A 240 -19.05 17.58 -4.10
C ALA A 240 -18.87 19.05 -4.51
N GLN A 241 -17.90 19.35 -5.38
CA GLN A 241 -17.68 20.70 -5.90
C GLN A 241 -18.88 21.23 -6.71
N LEU A 242 -19.50 20.40 -7.55
CA LEU A 242 -20.69 20.78 -8.32
C LEU A 242 -21.90 21.05 -7.42
N GLN A 243 -22.11 20.26 -6.36
CA GLN A 243 -23.20 20.52 -5.41
C GLN A 243 -22.96 21.80 -4.59
N LEU A 244 -21.70 22.12 -4.25
CA LEU A 244 -21.36 23.39 -3.62
C LEU A 244 -21.63 24.57 -4.57
N ALA A 245 -21.20 24.47 -5.83
CA ALA A 245 -21.46 25.49 -6.84
C ALA A 245 -22.97 25.70 -7.07
N ARG A 246 -23.76 24.62 -7.12
CA ARG A 246 -25.22 24.69 -7.19
C ARG A 246 -25.80 25.48 -6.00
N GLY A 247 -25.38 25.17 -4.77
CA GLY A 247 -25.84 25.85 -3.58
C GLY A 247 -25.52 27.35 -3.59
N GLU A 248 -24.31 27.72 -4.00
CA GLU A 248 -23.88 29.11 -4.17
C GLU A 248 -24.72 29.85 -5.22
N LEU A 249 -24.99 29.22 -6.37
CA LEU A 249 -25.79 29.82 -7.44
C LEU A 249 -27.26 29.99 -7.03
N THR A 250 -27.87 29.00 -6.36
CA THR A 250 -29.24 29.14 -5.80
C THR A 250 -29.30 30.28 -4.78
N HIS A 251 -28.27 30.42 -3.94
CA HIS A 251 -28.18 31.51 -2.99
C HIS A 251 -28.06 32.88 -3.67
N ASP A 252 -27.22 32.99 -4.71
CA ASP A 252 -27.05 34.22 -5.49
C ASP A 252 -28.34 34.64 -6.21
N ILE A 253 -29.05 33.69 -6.84
CA ILE A 253 -30.39 33.92 -7.42
C ILE A 253 -31.34 34.50 -6.35
N GLY A 254 -31.41 33.88 -5.17
CA GLY A 254 -32.25 34.33 -4.07
C GLY A 254 -31.90 35.75 -3.60
N ASN A 255 -30.62 36.13 -3.59
CA ASN A 255 -30.18 37.48 -3.24
C ASN A 255 -30.60 38.51 -4.29
N ARG A 256 -30.35 38.22 -5.57
CA ARG A 256 -30.69 39.14 -6.67
C ARG A 256 -32.18 39.33 -6.84
N VAL A 257 -32.98 38.27 -6.75
CA VAL A 257 -34.46 38.37 -6.80
C VAL A 257 -35.01 39.18 -5.62
N ARG A 258 -34.47 39.01 -4.40
CA ARG A 258 -34.87 39.82 -3.24
C ARG A 258 -34.52 41.31 -3.43
N ALA A 259 -33.36 41.59 -4.01
CA ALA A 259 -32.96 42.96 -4.37
C ALA A 259 -33.92 43.55 -5.42
N ALA A 260 -34.24 42.80 -6.48
CA ALA A 260 -35.20 43.18 -7.50
C ALA A 260 -36.61 43.42 -6.91
N HIS A 261 -37.07 42.56 -6.01
CA HIS A 261 -38.35 42.73 -5.31
C HIS A 261 -38.39 44.02 -4.47
N THR A 262 -37.31 44.34 -3.78
CA THR A 262 -37.18 45.56 -2.97
C THR A 262 -37.17 46.81 -3.85
N ALA A 263 -36.40 46.80 -4.94
CA ALA A 263 -36.35 47.89 -5.92
C ALA A 263 -37.72 48.11 -6.56
N SER A 264 -38.36 47.04 -7.02
CA SER A 264 -39.70 47.04 -7.61
C SER A 264 -40.75 47.66 -6.67
N ARG A 265 -40.77 47.26 -5.40
CA ARG A 265 -41.69 47.83 -4.40
C ARG A 265 -41.44 49.34 -4.19
N ALA A 266 -40.18 49.77 -4.13
CA ALA A 266 -39.83 51.18 -3.96
C ALA A 266 -40.23 52.04 -5.17
N GLU A 267 -40.08 51.49 -6.39
CA GLU A 267 -40.49 52.15 -7.63
C GLU A 267 -42.01 52.30 -7.74
N ILE A 268 -42.76 51.21 -7.51
CA ILE A 268 -44.23 51.21 -7.58
C ILE A 268 -44.83 52.18 -6.55
N ALA A 269 -44.25 52.25 -5.35
CA ALA A 269 -44.69 53.18 -4.29
C ALA A 269 -44.62 54.66 -4.73
N ARG A 270 -43.62 55.01 -5.55
CA ARG A 270 -43.40 56.39 -6.07
C ARG A 270 -44.06 56.63 -7.43
N ALA A 271 -44.52 55.59 -8.12
CA ALA A 271 -45.06 55.68 -9.47
C ALA A 271 -46.41 56.43 -9.56
N ASN A 272 -46.58 57.20 -10.64
CA ASN A 272 -47.87 57.77 -11.05
C ASN A 272 -48.64 56.80 -11.98
N ARG A 273 -49.90 57.10 -12.31
CA ARG A 273 -50.72 56.19 -13.15
C ARG A 273 -50.12 55.87 -14.52
N ARG A 274 -49.41 56.81 -15.16
CA ARG A 274 -48.75 56.56 -16.46
C ARG A 274 -47.56 55.61 -16.28
N ALA A 275 -46.77 55.81 -15.24
CA ALA A 275 -45.66 54.94 -14.88
C ALA A 275 -46.13 53.53 -14.49
N LEU A 276 -47.23 53.39 -13.75
CA LEU A 276 -47.81 52.09 -13.41
C LEU A 276 -48.26 51.30 -14.64
N ARG A 277 -48.79 51.96 -15.68
CA ARG A 277 -49.16 51.30 -16.95
C ARG A 277 -47.95 50.83 -17.77
N ALA A 278 -46.83 51.54 -17.68
CA ALA A 278 -45.59 51.18 -18.36
C ALA A 278 -44.71 50.20 -17.55
N TYR A 279 -45.06 49.96 -16.29
CA TYR A 279 -44.28 49.15 -15.36
C TYR A 279 -44.07 47.70 -15.81
N PRO A 280 -45.05 47.01 -16.42
CA PRO A 280 -44.84 45.63 -16.87
C PRO A 280 -43.68 45.46 -17.86
N ARG A 281 -43.53 46.41 -18.79
CA ARG A 281 -42.40 46.42 -19.72
C ARG A 281 -41.06 46.60 -19.00
N ARG A 282 -41.00 47.46 -17.98
CA ARG A 282 -39.78 47.66 -17.20
C ARG A 282 -39.42 46.43 -16.38
N LEU A 283 -40.41 45.79 -15.76
CA LEU A 283 -40.17 44.55 -15.02
C LEU A 283 -39.67 43.43 -15.94
N GLN A 284 -40.20 43.35 -17.18
CA GLN A 284 -39.66 42.45 -18.21
C GLN A 284 -38.19 42.76 -18.52
N GLU A 285 -37.84 44.02 -18.75
CA GLU A 285 -36.45 44.44 -19.01
C GLU A 285 -35.52 44.04 -17.84
N THR A 286 -35.95 44.27 -16.59
CA THR A 286 -35.21 43.85 -15.38
C THR A 286 -35.06 42.34 -15.26
N ILE A 287 -36.10 41.57 -15.57
CA ILE A 287 -36.04 40.10 -15.53
C ILE A 287 -35.10 39.58 -16.61
N THR A 288 -35.14 40.13 -17.83
CA THR A 288 -34.20 39.77 -18.89
C THR A 288 -32.75 40.04 -18.49
N GLU A 289 -32.46 41.19 -17.89
CA GLU A 289 -31.12 41.53 -17.37
C GLU A 289 -30.68 40.62 -16.21
N LEU A 290 -31.61 40.28 -15.32
CA LEU A 290 -31.38 39.34 -14.23
C LEU A 290 -31.00 37.96 -14.77
N THR A 291 -31.73 37.48 -15.78
CA THR A 291 -31.50 36.19 -16.43
C THR A 291 -30.12 36.13 -17.06
N THR A 292 -29.75 37.10 -17.89
CA THR A 292 -28.43 37.11 -18.53
C THR A 292 -27.30 37.14 -17.51
N THR A 293 -27.44 37.97 -16.47
CA THR A 293 -26.41 38.08 -15.42
C THR A 293 -26.24 36.78 -14.62
N VAL A 294 -27.34 36.10 -14.29
CA VAL A 294 -27.32 34.82 -13.57
C VAL A 294 -26.73 33.72 -14.45
N GLU A 295 -27.13 33.63 -15.71
CA GLU A 295 -26.59 32.65 -16.66
C GLU A 295 -25.08 32.82 -16.83
N GLU A 296 -24.61 34.06 -17.03
CA GLU A 296 -23.17 34.35 -17.10
C GLU A 296 -22.41 33.99 -15.81
N ALA A 297 -23.00 34.27 -14.64
CA ALA A 297 -22.40 33.93 -13.36
C ALA A 297 -22.31 32.40 -13.17
N ALA A 298 -23.36 31.68 -13.55
CA ALA A 298 -23.40 30.22 -13.53
C ALA A 298 -22.32 29.63 -14.45
N VAL A 299 -22.24 30.11 -15.69
CA VAL A 299 -21.21 29.70 -16.66
C VAL A 299 -19.80 29.90 -16.08
N ARG A 300 -19.50 31.11 -15.57
CA ARG A 300 -18.18 31.40 -14.99
C ARG A 300 -17.85 30.49 -13.81
N ARG A 301 -18.82 30.24 -12.92
CA ARG A 301 -18.61 29.37 -11.76
C ARG A 301 -18.36 27.93 -12.14
N LEU A 302 -19.11 27.40 -13.11
CA LEU A 302 -18.95 26.05 -13.62
C LEU A 302 -17.61 25.86 -14.34
N GLN A 303 -17.14 26.87 -15.08
CA GLN A 303 -15.80 26.88 -15.68
C GLN A 303 -14.69 26.85 -14.62
N GLN A 304 -14.85 27.56 -13.50
CA GLN A 304 -13.89 27.51 -12.38
C GLN A 304 -13.80 26.12 -11.75
N VAL A 305 -14.93 25.45 -11.54
CA VAL A 305 -14.96 24.06 -11.02
C VAL A 305 -14.24 23.13 -12.00
N ALA A 306 -14.46 23.28 -13.30
CA ALA A 306 -13.78 22.47 -14.31
C ALA A 306 -12.26 22.71 -14.38
N ALA A 307 -11.80 23.93 -14.09
CA ALA A 307 -10.39 24.31 -14.12
C ALA A 307 -9.58 23.72 -12.97
N LEU A 308 -10.20 23.44 -11.82
CA LEU A 308 -9.52 22.88 -10.65
C LEU A 308 -9.02 21.44 -10.86
N ASP A 309 -9.67 20.69 -11.75
CA ASP A 309 -9.31 19.29 -12.03
C ASP A 309 -8.53 19.11 -13.37
N GLU A 310 -8.10 20.20 -14.03
CA GLU A 310 -7.47 20.18 -15.38
C GLU A 310 -8.38 19.59 -16.50
N ILE A 311 -9.69 19.43 -16.24
CA ILE A 311 -10.68 18.82 -17.17
C ILE A 311 -11.27 19.88 -18.14
N ALA A 312 -10.94 21.15 -17.95
CA ALA A 312 -11.67 22.31 -18.49
C ALA A 312 -11.63 22.55 -20.00
N ALA A 313 -10.84 21.81 -20.79
CA ALA A 313 -10.42 22.27 -22.11
C ALA A 313 -11.56 22.50 -23.12
N ASP A 314 -12.72 21.83 -23.01
CA ASP A 314 -13.80 21.87 -24.01
C ASP A 314 -15.22 21.76 -23.42
N LEU A 315 -15.52 22.56 -22.39
CA LEU A 315 -16.88 22.62 -21.85
C LEU A 315 -17.81 23.28 -22.88
N ARG A 316 -18.75 22.51 -23.45
CA ARG A 316 -19.74 23.04 -24.39
C ARG A 316 -20.89 23.63 -23.59
N LEU A 317 -20.92 24.96 -23.58
CA LEU A 317 -22.00 25.70 -22.96
C LEU A 317 -23.29 25.52 -23.76
N PRO A 318 -24.42 25.25 -23.10
CA PRO A 318 -25.73 25.29 -23.74
C PRO A 318 -26.01 26.67 -24.34
N GLU A 319 -26.71 26.72 -25.48
CA GLU A 319 -27.11 28.00 -26.07
C GLU A 319 -28.07 28.77 -25.15
N PRO A 320 -27.98 30.12 -25.11
CA PRO A 320 -28.90 30.93 -24.32
C PRO A 320 -30.35 30.64 -24.71
N VAL A 321 -31.17 30.22 -23.75
CA VAL A 321 -32.59 29.98 -23.99
C VAL A 321 -33.33 31.32 -23.97
N GLU A 322 -34.21 31.53 -24.95
CA GLU A 322 -34.99 32.76 -25.11
C GLU A 322 -35.70 33.16 -23.80
N ALA A 323 -35.72 34.46 -23.51
CA ALA A 323 -36.26 35.00 -22.27
C ALA A 323 -37.77 34.70 -22.13
N LEU A 324 -38.22 34.42 -20.91
CA LEU A 324 -39.63 34.21 -20.60
C LEU A 324 -40.49 35.38 -21.11
N ALA A 325 -41.48 35.08 -21.95
CA ALA A 325 -42.53 36.03 -22.31
C ALA A 325 -43.51 36.16 -21.14
N LEU A 326 -43.61 37.35 -20.54
CA LEU A 326 -44.48 37.59 -19.38
C LEU A 326 -45.90 37.97 -19.81
N ASP A 327 -46.89 37.43 -19.10
CA ASP A 327 -48.27 37.87 -19.22
C ASP A 327 -48.48 39.25 -18.57
N ALA A 328 -49.12 40.16 -19.30
CA ALA A 328 -49.46 41.49 -18.80
C ALA A 328 -50.43 41.40 -17.59
N PRO A 329 -50.35 42.34 -16.62
CA PRO A 329 -51.28 42.35 -15.50
C PRO A 329 -52.71 42.43 -16.02
N GLN A 330 -53.56 41.47 -15.63
CA GLN A 330 -54.95 41.46 -16.05
C GLN A 330 -55.61 42.80 -15.68
N PRO A 331 -56.39 43.41 -16.59
CA PRO A 331 -57.02 44.69 -16.32
C PRO A 331 -57.95 44.57 -15.10
N ARG A 332 -57.71 45.40 -14.07
CA ARG A 332 -58.57 45.50 -12.89
C ARG A 332 -60.00 45.71 -13.38
N HIS A 333 -60.86 44.71 -13.20
CA HIS A 333 -62.29 44.87 -13.43
C HIS A 333 -62.72 45.94 -12.43
N ARG A 334 -63.09 47.12 -12.94
CA ARG A 334 -63.63 48.20 -12.12
C ARG A 334 -64.92 47.68 -11.49
N GLY A 335 -64.78 47.14 -10.28
CA GLY A 335 -65.85 46.50 -9.54
C GLY A 335 -67.07 47.39 -9.54
N ILE A 336 -68.23 46.78 -9.68
CA ILE A 336 -69.52 47.47 -9.65
C ILE A 336 -69.62 48.30 -8.35
N GLU A 337 -68.92 47.90 -7.29
CA GLU A 337 -68.66 48.65 -6.05
C GLU A 337 -68.03 50.04 -6.24
N ASP A 338 -67.06 50.26 -7.12
CA ASP A 338 -66.45 51.61 -7.32
C ASP A 338 -67.49 52.57 -7.96
N ARG A 339 -68.40 52.04 -8.79
CA ARG A 339 -69.49 52.82 -9.40
C ARG A 339 -70.67 52.98 -8.45
N VAL A 340 -71.00 51.95 -7.67
CA VAL A 340 -72.04 51.99 -6.64
C VAL A 340 -71.62 52.89 -5.48
N MET A 341 -70.34 52.95 -5.10
CA MET A 341 -69.82 53.83 -4.06
C MET A 341 -69.70 55.29 -4.50
N VAL A 342 -69.45 55.56 -5.79
CA VAL A 342 -69.61 56.92 -6.36
C VAL A 342 -71.09 57.32 -6.39
N ALA A 343 -72.00 56.40 -6.72
CA ALA A 343 -73.44 56.66 -6.68
C ALA A 343 -73.98 56.84 -5.24
N PHE A 344 -73.46 56.08 -4.28
CA PHE A 344 -73.80 56.20 -2.86
C PHE A 344 -73.15 57.42 -2.20
N GLY A 345 -71.95 57.83 -2.64
CA GLY A 345 -71.33 59.09 -2.22
C GLY A 345 -72.11 60.31 -2.73
N ALA A 346 -72.68 60.22 -3.93
CA ALA A 346 -73.59 61.24 -4.46
C ALA A 346 -74.90 61.32 -3.68
N SER A 347 -75.43 60.21 -3.15
CA SER A 347 -76.66 60.22 -2.34
C SER A 347 -76.43 60.58 -0.87
N ALA A 348 -75.30 60.21 -0.26
CA ALA A 348 -74.97 60.57 1.12
C ALA A 348 -74.54 62.06 1.28
N GLY A 349 -73.98 62.67 0.23
CA GLY A 349 -73.61 64.10 0.22
C GLY A 349 -74.80 65.06 0.35
N VAL A 350 -76.00 64.63 -0.03
CA VAL A 350 -77.25 65.40 0.11
C VAL A 350 -77.71 65.48 1.58
N GLY A 351 -77.31 64.51 2.43
CA GLY A 351 -77.68 64.48 3.85
C GLY A 351 -76.77 65.33 4.75
N VAL A 352 -75.48 65.41 4.44
CA VAL A 352 -74.49 66.14 5.26
C VAL A 352 -74.49 67.65 4.98
N SER A 353 -74.81 68.07 3.75
CA SER A 353 -74.98 69.50 3.42
C SER A 353 -76.09 70.15 4.25
N ARG A 354 -77.07 69.36 4.73
CA ARG A 354 -78.17 69.85 5.56
C ARG A 354 -77.82 70.05 7.04
N LEU A 355 -76.71 69.48 7.54
CA LEU A 355 -76.28 69.64 8.93
C LEU A 355 -75.30 70.81 9.13
N VAL A 356 -74.54 71.19 8.09
CA VAL A 356 -73.58 72.32 8.18
C VAL A 356 -74.25 73.68 7.93
N VAL A 357 -75.42 73.72 7.29
CA VAL A 357 -76.16 74.97 7.00
C VAL A 357 -77.12 75.37 8.14
N SER A 358 -77.21 74.57 9.21
CA SER A 358 -78.14 74.80 10.34
C SER A 358 -77.98 76.13 11.11
N PRO A 359 -76.83 76.84 11.14
CA PRO A 359 -76.76 78.17 11.76
C PRO A 359 -76.90 79.35 10.77
N LEU A 360 -77.15 79.12 9.46
CA LEU A 360 -77.19 80.19 8.44
C LEU A 360 -78.60 80.48 7.89
N SER A 361 -79.66 79.89 8.44
CA SER A 361 -81.05 80.09 8.01
C SER A 361 -81.70 81.42 8.47
N MET A 362 -80.91 82.40 8.93
CA MET A 362 -81.41 83.71 9.40
C MET A 362 -81.36 84.81 8.33
N ILE A 363 -81.19 84.47 7.04
CA ILE A 363 -81.32 85.40 5.90
C ILE A 363 -82.10 84.71 4.76
N PRO A 364 -83.39 85.03 4.54
CA PRO A 364 -84.28 84.34 3.58
C PRO A 364 -83.93 84.49 2.09
N ALA A 365 -82.83 85.18 1.74
CA ALA A 365 -82.48 85.53 0.37
C ALA A 365 -81.24 84.79 -0.18
N LEU A 366 -80.58 83.94 0.62
CA LEU A 366 -79.33 83.26 0.23
C LEU A 366 -79.43 81.72 0.17
N ASP A 367 -80.65 81.16 0.24
CA ASP A 367 -80.87 79.71 0.24
C ASP A 367 -80.66 79.05 -1.14
N ILE A 368 -80.74 79.81 -2.23
CA ILE A 368 -80.64 79.26 -3.59
C ILE A 368 -79.17 79.06 -4.02
N ALA A 369 -78.22 79.80 -3.43
CA ALA A 369 -76.82 79.80 -3.84
C ALA A 369 -75.90 78.89 -2.98
N THR A 370 -76.30 78.55 -1.75
CA THR A 370 -75.51 77.71 -0.83
C THR A 370 -75.58 76.21 -1.17
N ILE A 371 -76.72 75.77 -1.73
CA ILE A 371 -76.94 74.39 -2.19
C ILE A 371 -75.97 73.97 -3.30
N PRO A 372 -75.79 74.71 -4.42
CA PRO A 372 -74.86 74.31 -5.47
C PRO A 372 -73.39 74.35 -5.02
N VAL A 373 -73.01 75.30 -4.18
CA VAL A 373 -71.61 75.44 -3.69
C VAL A 373 -71.23 74.28 -2.76
N SER A 374 -72.12 73.90 -1.84
CA SER A 374 -71.88 72.76 -0.93
C SER A 374 -71.89 71.41 -1.67
N LEU A 375 -72.76 71.23 -2.67
CA LEU A 375 -72.75 70.06 -3.56
C LEU A 375 -71.46 69.96 -4.39
N ALA A 376 -70.97 71.09 -4.91
CA ALA A 376 -69.71 71.12 -5.66
C ALA A 376 -68.50 70.77 -4.77
N LEU A 377 -68.45 71.31 -3.55
CA LEU A 377 -67.36 71.05 -2.61
C LEU A 377 -67.37 69.59 -2.12
N GLY A 378 -68.56 69.06 -1.77
CA GLY A 378 -68.75 67.67 -1.38
C GLY A 378 -68.44 66.70 -2.54
N GLY A 379 -68.86 67.02 -3.75
CA GLY A 379 -68.54 66.26 -4.96
C GLY A 379 -67.05 66.25 -5.28
N PHE A 380 -66.35 67.37 -5.11
CA PHE A 380 -64.91 67.47 -5.29
C PHE A 380 -64.13 66.65 -4.24
N ALA A 381 -64.51 66.73 -2.97
CA ALA A 381 -63.89 65.95 -1.89
C ALA A 381 -64.12 64.43 -2.06
N ALA A 382 -65.34 64.02 -2.44
CA ALA A 382 -65.66 62.62 -2.74
C ALA A 382 -64.91 62.12 -3.99
N TRP A 383 -64.84 62.94 -5.04
CA TRP A 383 -64.04 62.64 -6.24
C TRP A 383 -62.55 62.52 -5.91
N TRP A 384 -62.01 63.40 -5.08
CA TRP A 384 -60.61 63.35 -4.63
C TRP A 384 -60.32 62.11 -3.79
N LEU A 385 -61.20 61.74 -2.85
CA LEU A 385 -61.03 60.56 -2.00
C LEU A 385 -61.20 59.25 -2.78
N ALA A 386 -62.17 59.17 -3.68
CA ALA A 386 -62.31 58.03 -4.58
C ALA A 386 -61.10 57.93 -5.53
N ARG A 387 -60.58 59.06 -6.01
CA ARG A 387 -59.40 59.10 -6.88
C ARG A 387 -58.12 58.72 -6.14
N SER A 388 -57.96 59.10 -4.88
CA SER A 388 -56.81 58.74 -4.05
C SER A 388 -56.83 57.25 -3.64
N ARG A 389 -58.00 56.71 -3.26
CA ARG A 389 -58.17 55.27 -2.98
C ARG A 389 -58.00 54.40 -4.22
N ALA A 390 -58.53 54.83 -5.36
CA ALA A 390 -58.32 54.12 -6.62
C ALA A 390 -56.83 54.05 -6.99
N GLN A 391 -56.05 55.11 -6.72
CA GLN A 391 -54.61 55.11 -6.97
C GLN A 391 -53.84 54.17 -6.02
N LEU A 392 -54.26 54.05 -4.75
CA LEU A 392 -53.66 53.09 -3.81
C LEU A 392 -53.98 51.64 -4.21
N ALA A 393 -55.20 51.37 -4.67
CA ALA A 393 -55.60 50.05 -5.16
C ALA A 393 -54.86 49.65 -6.45
N ASP A 394 -54.70 50.58 -7.40
CA ASP A 394 -53.93 50.34 -8.63
C ASP A 394 -52.45 50.02 -8.32
N ARG A 395 -51.86 50.66 -7.30
CA ARG A 395 -50.49 50.35 -6.82
C ARG A 395 -50.40 48.97 -6.18
N ALA A 396 -51.34 48.61 -5.30
CA ALA A 396 -51.37 47.31 -4.65
C ALA A 396 -51.49 46.16 -5.66
N HIS A 397 -52.35 46.32 -6.68
CA HIS A 397 -52.50 45.33 -7.76
C HIS A 397 -51.21 45.11 -8.55
N VAL A 398 -50.56 46.21 -9.00
CA VAL A 398 -49.28 46.11 -9.73
C VAL A 398 -48.17 45.56 -8.84
N GLN A 399 -48.17 45.90 -7.54
CA GLN A 399 -47.20 45.37 -6.59
C GLN A 399 -47.37 43.86 -6.37
N GLN A 400 -48.60 43.37 -6.26
CA GLN A 400 -48.87 41.94 -6.13
C GLN A 400 -48.49 41.19 -7.40
N TRP A 401 -48.90 41.68 -8.58
CA TRP A 401 -48.51 41.12 -9.86
C TRP A 401 -46.98 41.05 -10.01
N ALA A 402 -46.27 42.14 -9.66
CA ALA A 402 -44.81 42.18 -9.74
C ALA A 402 -44.14 41.18 -8.79
N ALA A 403 -44.70 40.99 -7.58
CA ALA A 403 -44.21 40.00 -6.63
C ALA A 403 -44.40 38.57 -7.16
N ASP A 404 -45.59 38.25 -7.68
CA ASP A 404 -45.90 36.94 -8.25
C ASP A 404 -45.02 36.64 -9.47
N THR A 405 -44.83 37.63 -10.35
CA THR A 405 -43.95 37.51 -11.53
C THR A 405 -42.50 37.28 -11.14
N LEU A 406 -41.99 37.97 -10.11
CA LEU A 406 -40.62 37.76 -9.63
C LEU A 406 -40.43 36.38 -8.98
N VAL A 407 -41.47 35.82 -8.35
CA VAL A 407 -41.45 34.44 -7.83
C VAL A 407 -41.41 33.42 -8.96
N THR A 408 -42.20 33.62 -10.02
CA THR A 408 -42.14 32.77 -11.23
C THR A 408 -40.79 32.87 -11.92
N ALA A 409 -40.27 34.09 -12.09
CA ALA A 409 -38.94 34.31 -12.67
C ALA A 409 -37.83 33.64 -11.85
N LYS A 410 -37.93 33.70 -10.51
CA LYS A 410 -37.00 32.99 -9.62
C LYS A 410 -37.01 31.48 -9.88
N ALA A 411 -38.19 30.87 -9.94
CA ALA A 411 -38.33 29.43 -10.15
C ALA A 411 -37.75 29.00 -11.52
N ASP A 412 -37.97 29.81 -12.56
CA ASP A 412 -37.38 29.56 -13.88
C ASP A 412 -35.85 29.66 -13.87
N LEU A 413 -35.29 30.67 -13.19
CA LEU A 413 -33.83 30.81 -13.04
C LEU A 413 -33.22 29.64 -12.27
N GLU A 414 -33.85 29.20 -11.18
CA GLU A 414 -33.41 28.02 -10.43
C GLU A 414 -33.44 26.76 -11.30
N HIS A 415 -34.49 26.61 -12.12
CA HIS A 415 -34.61 25.48 -13.06
C HIS A 415 -33.54 25.53 -14.16
N ARG A 416 -33.28 26.70 -14.76
CA ARG A 416 -32.24 26.89 -15.78
C ARG A 416 -30.85 26.57 -15.22
N VAL A 417 -30.50 27.11 -14.06
CA VAL A 417 -29.22 26.80 -13.40
C VAL A 417 -29.10 25.32 -13.08
N GLN A 418 -30.18 24.69 -12.60
CA GLN A 418 -30.20 23.26 -12.35
C GLN A 418 -29.90 22.45 -13.63
N ALA A 419 -30.51 22.82 -14.76
CA ALA A 419 -30.26 22.18 -16.04
C ALA A 419 -28.80 22.36 -16.50
N LEU A 420 -28.24 23.57 -16.36
CA LEU A 420 -26.84 23.86 -16.68
C LEU A 420 -25.86 23.03 -15.84
N VAL A 421 -26.13 22.90 -14.53
CA VAL A 421 -25.30 22.09 -13.61
C VAL A 421 -25.33 20.61 -13.99
N VAL A 422 -26.52 20.06 -14.31
CA VAL A 422 -26.67 18.64 -14.68
C VAL A 422 -25.97 18.33 -16.01
N GLU A 423 -26.12 19.19 -17.02
CA GLU A 423 -25.44 19.03 -18.30
C GLU A 423 -23.91 19.11 -18.14
N THR A 424 -23.45 20.06 -17.32
CA THR A 424 -22.01 20.18 -16.98
C THR A 424 -21.50 18.95 -16.23
N GLU A 425 -22.26 18.41 -15.27
CA GLU A 425 -21.90 17.17 -14.57
C GLU A 425 -21.74 16.00 -15.56
N ALA A 426 -22.65 15.88 -16.53
CA ALA A 426 -22.59 14.83 -17.55
C ALA A 426 -21.34 14.94 -18.42
N GLN A 427 -21.01 16.14 -18.91
CA GLN A 427 -19.81 16.40 -19.72
C GLN A 427 -18.52 16.15 -18.93
N LEU A 428 -18.41 16.66 -17.71
CA LEU A 428 -17.22 16.48 -16.87
C LEU A 428 -17.03 15.02 -16.46
N THR A 429 -18.11 14.31 -16.14
CA THR A 429 -18.05 12.87 -15.84
C THR A 429 -17.59 12.06 -17.04
N ALA A 430 -18.04 12.40 -18.25
CA ALA A 430 -17.60 11.74 -19.48
C ALA A 430 -16.10 11.94 -19.73
N ARG A 431 -15.60 13.17 -19.59
CA ARG A 431 -14.17 13.48 -19.73
C ARG A 431 -13.30 12.82 -18.67
N LEU A 432 -13.73 12.84 -17.41
CA LEU A 432 -13.02 12.16 -16.33
C LEU A 432 -12.91 10.65 -16.59
N ARG A 433 -13.94 10.04 -17.18
CA ARG A 433 -13.88 8.63 -17.61
C ARG A 433 -12.85 8.39 -18.70
N GLU A 434 -12.73 9.27 -19.71
CA GLU A 434 -11.73 9.16 -20.77
C GLU A 434 -10.30 9.26 -20.22
N ILE A 435 -10.03 10.24 -19.34
CA ILE A 435 -8.73 10.43 -18.70
C ILE A 435 -8.39 9.22 -17.83
N THR A 436 -9.37 8.75 -17.04
CA THR A 436 -9.19 7.58 -16.18
C THR A 436 -8.95 6.32 -17.00
N ALA A 437 -9.62 6.15 -18.16
CA ALA A 437 -9.42 4.99 -19.03
C ALA A 437 -7.97 4.90 -19.54
N ARG A 438 -7.38 6.01 -20.00
CA ARG A 438 -5.96 6.06 -20.42
C ARG A 438 -5.01 5.72 -19.28
N ASN A 439 -5.30 6.23 -18.08
CA ASN A 439 -4.52 5.90 -16.88
C ASN A 439 -4.67 4.43 -16.48
N SER A 440 -5.86 3.84 -16.63
CA SER A 440 -6.10 2.41 -16.40
C SER A 440 -5.25 1.55 -17.31
N GLU A 441 -5.17 1.85 -18.61
CA GLU A 441 -4.32 1.09 -19.54
C GLU A 441 -2.85 1.06 -19.09
N ARG A 442 -2.32 2.20 -18.63
CA ARG A 442 -0.96 2.28 -18.09
C ARG A 442 -0.78 1.47 -16.80
N ILE A 443 -1.78 1.52 -15.90
CA ILE A 443 -1.77 0.75 -14.66
C ILE A 443 -1.86 -0.76 -14.96
N ASP A 444 -2.73 -1.15 -15.88
CA ASP A 444 -2.93 -2.54 -16.30
C ASP A 444 -1.68 -3.08 -16.98
N ALA A 445 -0.99 -2.29 -17.81
CA ALA A 445 0.31 -2.65 -18.38
C ALA A 445 1.37 -2.87 -17.28
N ARG A 446 1.40 -2.01 -16.25
CA ARG A 446 2.30 -2.19 -15.10
C ARG A 446 1.96 -3.44 -14.29
N LEU A 447 0.68 -3.70 -14.04
CA LEU A 447 0.21 -4.91 -13.36
C LEU A 447 0.56 -6.17 -14.16
N ALA A 448 0.38 -6.15 -15.48
CA ALA A 448 0.76 -7.25 -16.37
C ALA A 448 2.28 -7.51 -16.33
N ALA A 449 3.10 -6.46 -16.28
CA ALA A 449 4.55 -6.58 -16.14
C ALA A 449 4.94 -7.18 -14.78
N LEU A 450 4.32 -6.75 -13.68
CA LEU A 450 4.54 -7.32 -12.34
C LEU A 450 4.11 -8.80 -12.28
N ASP A 451 2.94 -9.14 -12.82
CA ASP A 451 2.46 -10.51 -12.90
C ASP A 451 3.38 -11.38 -13.78
N GLY A 452 3.92 -10.82 -14.87
CA GLY A 452 4.94 -11.46 -15.70
C GLY A 452 6.20 -11.83 -14.91
N ARG A 453 6.75 -10.88 -14.15
CA ARG A 453 7.92 -11.11 -13.28
C ARG A 453 7.64 -12.16 -12.20
N LEU A 454 6.47 -12.08 -11.55
CA LEU A 454 6.06 -13.07 -10.54
C LEU A 454 5.97 -14.48 -11.13
N ARG A 455 5.43 -14.63 -12.35
CA ARG A 455 5.39 -15.93 -13.05
C ARG A 455 6.78 -16.42 -13.43
N GLU A 456 7.66 -15.53 -13.90
CA GLU A 456 9.04 -15.89 -14.25
C GLU A 456 9.83 -16.40 -13.03
N ILE A 457 9.75 -15.68 -11.91
CA ILE A 457 10.39 -16.09 -10.65
C ILE A 457 9.81 -17.42 -10.17
N ALA A 458 8.49 -17.58 -10.21
CA ALA A 458 7.82 -18.83 -9.85
C ALA A 458 8.26 -20.00 -10.74
N ALA A 459 8.37 -19.80 -12.05
CA ALA A 459 8.80 -20.82 -13.00
C ALA A 459 10.28 -21.21 -12.78
N LYS A 460 11.18 -20.24 -12.63
CA LYS A 460 12.60 -20.48 -12.31
C LYS A 460 12.75 -21.25 -10.99
N ARG A 461 11.97 -20.88 -9.97
CA ARG A 461 11.94 -21.55 -8.67
C ARG A 461 11.43 -22.98 -8.78
N ALA A 462 10.30 -23.20 -9.45
CA ALA A 462 9.75 -24.54 -9.67
C ALA A 462 10.75 -25.44 -10.40
N GLY A 463 11.42 -24.91 -11.44
CA GLY A 463 12.48 -25.63 -12.14
C GLY A 463 13.67 -26.02 -11.24
N ARG A 464 14.16 -25.07 -10.42
CA ARG A 464 15.23 -25.35 -9.44
C ARG A 464 14.84 -26.40 -8.40
N LEU A 465 13.61 -26.31 -7.86
CA LEU A 465 13.12 -27.28 -6.88
C LEU A 465 12.95 -28.67 -7.50
N ALA A 466 12.43 -28.77 -8.73
CA ALA A 466 12.30 -30.04 -9.44
C ALA A 466 13.66 -30.72 -9.71
N VAL A 467 14.70 -29.94 -10.02
CA VAL A 467 16.08 -30.46 -10.14
C VAL A 467 16.59 -30.99 -8.80
N CYS A 468 16.41 -30.23 -7.72
CA CYS A 468 16.83 -30.65 -6.37
C CYS A 468 16.10 -31.92 -5.92
N GLU A 469 14.80 -32.02 -6.20
CA GLU A 469 13.98 -33.20 -5.87
C GLU A 469 14.43 -34.43 -6.65
N ARG A 470 14.72 -34.29 -7.95
CA ARG A 470 15.30 -35.36 -8.76
C ARG A 470 16.66 -35.81 -8.23
N ASP A 471 17.54 -34.86 -7.92
CA ASP A 471 18.87 -35.16 -7.37
C ASP A 471 18.75 -35.90 -6.01
N LEU A 472 17.79 -35.54 -5.16
CA LEU A 472 17.52 -36.26 -3.91
C LEU A 472 17.00 -37.68 -4.13
N GLN A 473 16.15 -37.90 -5.14
CA GLN A 473 15.66 -39.24 -5.49
C GLN A 473 16.82 -40.14 -5.93
N ILE A 474 17.70 -39.65 -6.80
CA ILE A 474 18.91 -40.36 -7.26
C ILE A 474 19.82 -40.74 -6.09
N LEU A 475 19.94 -39.88 -5.06
CA LEU A 475 20.74 -40.18 -3.86
C LEU A 475 20.05 -41.13 -2.85
N THR A 476 18.75 -41.41 -3.02
CA THR A 476 17.98 -42.25 -2.08
C THR A 476 17.83 -43.70 -2.59
N GLU A 477 17.76 -43.91 -3.90
CA GLU A 477 17.65 -45.25 -4.51
C GLU A 477 18.84 -46.20 -4.25
N PRO A 478 20.12 -45.76 -4.27
CA PRO A 478 21.27 -46.65 -4.10
C PRO A 478 21.32 -47.31 -2.73
N ILE A 479 20.91 -46.59 -1.69
CA ILE A 479 20.87 -47.11 -0.30
C ILE A 479 19.76 -48.16 -0.17
N ALA A 480 18.61 -47.97 -0.83
CA ALA A 480 17.51 -48.94 -0.82
C ALA A 480 17.81 -50.22 -1.64
N ALA A 481 18.70 -50.13 -2.64
CA ALA A 481 19.20 -51.28 -3.39
C ALA A 481 20.27 -52.06 -2.61
N LEU A 482 21.22 -51.36 -1.97
CA LEU A 482 22.25 -51.97 -1.13
C LEU A 482 21.67 -52.64 0.14
N ALA A 483 20.62 -52.06 0.74
CA ALA A 483 19.93 -52.65 1.89
C ALA A 483 19.13 -53.92 1.52
N ARG A 484 18.58 -54.01 0.29
CA ARG A 484 17.85 -55.18 -0.21
C ARG A 484 18.75 -56.34 -0.66
N GLN A 485 20.04 -56.10 -0.85
CA GLN A 485 21.00 -57.12 -1.26
C GLN A 485 21.71 -57.78 -0.07
N LYS A 486 21.61 -57.20 1.14
CA LYS A 486 22.18 -57.70 2.40
C LYS A 486 21.16 -58.39 3.33
N GLY A 487 19.87 -58.42 2.95
CA GLY A 487 18.83 -59.22 3.61
C GLY A 487 18.38 -60.34 2.68
#